data_AF-A0A2L0QW17-F1
#
_entry.id   AF-A0A2L0QW17-F1
#
_cell.length_a   1.000
_cell.length_b   1.000
_cell.length_c   1.000
_cell.angle_alpha   90.00
_cell.angle_beta   90.00
_cell.angle_gamma   90.00
#
_symmetry.space_group_name_H-M   'P 1'
#
loop_
_entity.id
_entity.type
_entity.pdbx_description
1 polymer ?
#
loop_
_entity_poly.entity_id
_entity_poly.type
_entity_poly.pdbx_seq_one_letter_code
_entity_poly.pdbx_strand_id
1 'polypeptide(L)'
;MMAEPRRLPWPTKSAAPVDNYEEFIGRLDAASAKLKARRNTLNEIVEILALLLRQNTTGIQLWEQRLHVCEELLAHAAGEPDRSTALMELHEVALKMEPLFRKRAQRVDVRLAAVRARCAEINSSLRGLEKSKIKLTSSRMIAKERESLSRAIGELSGTPDAVAVANPDPGLRSDLQDARHAIILAEALLEAKREK
;
A
#
# COMPACT_ATOMS: atom_id res chain seq x y z
N MET A 1 38.10 -29.99 -54.08
CA MET A 1 36.83 -29.62 -53.40
C MET A 1 37.20 -28.80 -52.18
N MET A 2 37.10 -27.47 -52.28
CA MET A 2 37.41 -26.53 -51.19
C MET A 2 36.10 -26.19 -50.46
N ALA A 3 36.03 -26.43 -49.16
CA ALA A 3 34.87 -26.09 -48.34
C ALA A 3 35.03 -24.66 -47.79
N GLU A 4 34.13 -23.75 -48.21
CA GLU A 4 33.99 -22.42 -47.63
C GLU A 4 33.48 -22.49 -46.17
N PRO A 5 34.04 -21.72 -45.23
CA PRO A 5 33.48 -21.60 -43.90
C PRO A 5 32.29 -20.62 -43.92
N ARG A 6 31.09 -21.16 -43.68
CA ARG A 6 29.86 -20.38 -43.46
C ARG A 6 30.06 -19.40 -42.29
N ARG A 7 30.10 -18.10 -42.59
CA ARG A 7 29.97 -17.05 -41.57
C ARG A 7 28.52 -17.02 -41.09
N LEU A 8 28.30 -17.37 -39.83
CA LEU A 8 27.02 -17.17 -39.16
C LEU A 8 26.81 -15.65 -38.92
N PRO A 9 25.61 -15.11 -39.20
CA PRO A 9 25.31 -13.72 -38.90
C PRO A 9 25.14 -13.59 -37.39
N TRP A 10 25.98 -12.76 -36.76
CA TRP A 10 25.80 -12.38 -35.36
C TRP A 10 24.43 -11.70 -35.19
N PRO A 11 23.68 -12.00 -34.12
CA PRO A 11 22.41 -11.34 -33.88
C PRO A 11 22.67 -9.88 -33.51
N THR A 12 22.24 -8.97 -34.38
CA THR A 12 22.16 -7.53 -34.12
C THR A 12 21.16 -7.28 -32.99
N LYS A 13 21.64 -7.24 -31.75
CA LYS A 13 20.92 -6.64 -30.62
C LYS A 13 20.93 -5.12 -30.81
N SER A 14 19.92 -4.61 -31.50
CA SER A 14 19.58 -3.19 -31.53
C SER A 14 18.06 -3.06 -31.36
N ALA A 15 17.55 -3.51 -30.23
CA ALA A 15 16.31 -2.99 -29.69
C ALA A 15 16.72 -2.11 -28.51
N ALA A 16 16.51 -0.81 -28.62
CA ALA A 16 16.63 0.09 -27.48
C ALA A 16 15.81 -0.49 -26.31
N PRO A 17 16.31 -0.44 -25.06
CA PRO A 17 15.53 -0.92 -23.93
C PRO A 17 14.28 -0.04 -23.82
N VAL A 18 13.13 -0.62 -24.18
CA VAL A 18 11.82 0.02 -23.96
C VAL A 18 11.73 0.35 -22.47
N ASP A 19 11.49 1.62 -22.13
CA ASP A 19 11.43 2.10 -20.75
C ASP A 19 10.14 1.61 -20.06
N ASN A 20 10.11 0.30 -19.77
CA ASN A 20 8.98 -0.40 -19.14
C ASN A 20 8.67 0.15 -17.74
N TYR A 21 9.59 0.88 -17.12
CA TYR A 21 9.40 1.46 -15.79
C TYR A 21 8.24 2.45 -15.77
N GLU A 22 8.03 3.22 -16.83
CA GLU A 22 6.95 4.19 -16.90
C GLU A 22 5.58 3.52 -16.87
N GLU A 23 5.41 2.44 -17.64
CA GLU A 23 4.17 1.66 -17.65
C GLU A 23 3.91 1.01 -16.28
N PHE A 24 4.95 0.44 -15.65
CA PHE A 24 4.82 -0.15 -14.31
C PHE A 24 4.46 0.89 -13.25
N ILE A 25 5.10 2.06 -13.28
CA ILE A 25 4.76 3.17 -12.38
C ILE A 25 3.31 3.62 -12.61
N GLY A 26 2.88 3.76 -13.86
CA GLY A 26 1.49 4.10 -14.20
C GLY A 26 0.48 3.08 -13.68
N ARG A 27 0.79 1.78 -13.80
CA ARG A 27 -0.05 0.70 -13.23
C ARG A 27 -0.12 0.76 -11.70
N LEU A 28 0.99 1.07 -11.03
CA LEU A 28 1.01 1.25 -9.56
C LEU A 28 0.18 2.47 -9.12
N ASP A 29 0.24 3.57 -9.87
CA ASP A 29 -0.55 4.76 -9.59
C ASP A 29 -2.05 4.51 -9.78
N ALA A 30 -2.44 3.84 -10.87
CA ALA A 30 -3.82 3.44 -11.10
C ALA A 30 -4.33 2.49 -10.00
N ALA A 31 -3.53 1.51 -9.57
CA ALA A 31 -3.88 0.61 -8.47
C ALA A 31 -4.03 1.38 -7.14
N SER A 32 -3.11 2.30 -6.86
CA SER A 32 -3.14 3.14 -5.66
C SER A 32 -4.37 4.06 -5.64
N ALA A 33 -4.73 4.66 -6.78
CA ALA A 33 -5.93 5.49 -6.91
C ALA A 33 -7.20 4.68 -6.62
N LYS A 34 -7.33 3.47 -7.18
CA LYS A 34 -8.46 2.56 -6.92
C LYS A 34 -8.57 2.19 -5.44
N LEU A 35 -7.45 1.87 -4.80
CA LEU A 35 -7.42 1.55 -3.37
C LEU A 35 -7.76 2.76 -2.49
N LYS A 36 -7.29 3.97 -2.83
CA LYS A 36 -7.65 5.22 -2.14
C LYS A 36 -9.14 5.48 -2.23
N ALA A 37 -9.75 5.35 -3.41
CA ALA A 37 -11.19 5.50 -3.59
C ALA A 37 -11.97 4.51 -2.71
N ARG A 38 -11.60 3.23 -2.75
CA ARG A 38 -12.22 2.19 -1.90
C ARG A 38 -12.07 2.48 -0.40
N ARG A 39 -10.90 2.94 0.04
CA ARG A 39 -10.67 3.33 1.43
C ARG A 39 -11.58 4.49 1.84
N ASN A 40 -11.76 5.49 0.99
CA ASN A 40 -12.62 6.63 1.30
C ASN A 40 -14.08 6.18 1.49
N THR A 41 -14.60 5.33 0.60
CA THR A 41 -15.94 4.72 0.77
C THR A 41 -16.04 3.91 2.06
N LEU A 42 -15.00 3.15 2.44
CA LEU A 42 -15.03 2.41 3.70
C LEU A 42 -14.99 3.34 4.92
N ASN A 43 -14.31 4.49 4.85
CA ASN A 43 -14.32 5.47 5.92
C ASN A 43 -15.72 6.08 6.13
N GLU A 44 -16.43 6.41 5.05
CA GLU A 44 -17.83 6.85 5.13
C GLU A 44 -18.72 5.78 5.81
N ILE A 45 -18.53 4.51 5.45
CA ILE A 45 -19.22 3.39 6.10
C ILE A 45 -18.87 3.29 7.60
N VAL A 46 -17.61 3.50 7.98
CA VAL A 46 -17.18 3.52 9.38
C VAL A 46 -17.88 4.63 10.15
N GLU A 47 -18.01 5.82 9.58
CA GLU A 47 -18.71 6.95 10.22
C GLU A 47 -20.19 6.64 10.43
N ILE A 48 -20.86 6.09 9.42
CA ILE A 48 -22.26 5.67 9.52
C ILE A 48 -22.44 4.59 10.60
N LEU A 49 -21.58 3.56 10.61
CA LEU A 49 -21.66 2.49 11.59
C LEU A 49 -21.36 2.98 13.01
N ALA A 50 -20.41 3.91 13.18
CA ALA A 50 -20.11 4.50 14.47
C ALA A 50 -21.29 5.34 15.01
N LEU A 51 -21.96 6.09 14.14
CA LEU A 51 -23.17 6.83 14.48
C LEU A 51 -24.30 5.87 14.89
N LEU A 52 -24.54 4.82 14.10
CA LEU A 52 -25.54 3.80 14.41
C LEU A 52 -25.25 3.09 15.73
N LEU A 53 -23.98 2.77 16.01
CA LEU A 53 -23.59 2.15 17.28
C LEU A 53 -23.94 3.08 18.44
N ARG A 54 -23.53 4.36 18.36
CA ARG A 54 -23.86 5.37 19.38
C ARG A 54 -25.37 5.48 19.60
N GLN A 55 -26.14 5.60 18.53
CA GLN A 55 -27.61 5.68 18.61
C GLN A 55 -28.22 4.45 19.28
N ASN A 56 -27.73 3.24 18.95
CA ASN A 56 -28.22 2.03 19.59
C ASN A 56 -27.83 1.96 21.07
N THR A 57 -26.60 2.35 21.43
CA THR A 57 -26.15 2.41 22.83
C THR A 57 -26.96 3.41 23.65
N THR A 58 -27.23 4.61 23.11
CA THR A 58 -28.15 5.57 23.74
C THR A 58 -29.55 4.99 23.88
N GLY A 59 -30.04 4.28 22.86
CA GLY A 59 -31.32 3.56 22.92
C GLY A 59 -31.39 2.56 24.06
N ILE A 60 -30.33 1.75 24.27
CA ILE A 60 -30.23 0.80 25.40
C ILE A 60 -30.39 1.55 26.72
N GLN A 61 -29.61 2.60 26.95
CA GLN A 61 -29.65 3.39 28.20
C GLN A 61 -31.04 3.98 28.46
N LEU A 62 -31.70 4.52 27.43
CA LEU A 62 -33.04 5.07 27.55
C LEU A 62 -34.09 3.99 27.87
N TRP A 63 -33.96 2.79 27.31
CA TRP A 63 -34.87 1.68 27.60
C TRP A 63 -34.63 1.08 28.99
N GLU A 64 -33.37 0.99 29.44
CA GLU A 64 -33.03 0.60 30.82
C GLU A 64 -33.58 1.61 31.83
N GLN A 65 -33.44 2.91 31.57
CA GLN A 65 -34.00 3.95 32.42
C GLN A 65 -35.54 3.87 32.47
N ARG A 66 -36.20 3.66 31.32
CA ARG A 66 -37.65 3.49 31.27
C ARG A 66 -38.12 2.27 32.05
N LEU A 67 -37.39 1.16 31.95
CA LEU A 67 -37.68 -0.06 32.70
C LEU A 67 -37.67 0.22 34.20
N HIS A 68 -36.60 0.86 34.68
CA HIS A 68 -36.45 1.22 36.08
C HIS A 68 -37.57 2.14 36.57
N VAL A 69 -37.90 3.19 35.82
CA VAL A 69 -39.00 4.11 36.15
C VAL A 69 -40.36 3.37 36.18
N CYS A 70 -40.61 2.45 35.25
CA CYS A 70 -41.85 1.67 35.27
C CYS A 70 -41.93 0.75 36.49
N GLU A 71 -40.83 0.11 36.88
CA GLU A 71 -40.76 -0.72 38.09
C GLU A 71 -41.04 0.09 39.36
N GLU A 72 -40.42 1.28 39.48
CA GLU A 72 -40.66 2.18 40.60
C GLU A 72 -42.13 2.65 40.65
N LEU A 73 -42.71 3.03 39.51
CA LEU A 73 -44.10 3.48 39.45
C LEU A 73 -45.09 2.35 39.72
N LEU A 74 -44.83 1.13 39.26
CA LEU A 74 -45.65 -0.05 39.52
C LEU A 74 -45.67 -0.40 41.02
N ALA A 75 -44.54 -0.24 41.72
CA ALA A 75 -44.47 -0.45 43.16
C ALA A 75 -45.39 0.51 43.96
N HIS A 76 -45.74 1.66 43.40
CA HIS A 76 -46.56 2.70 44.04
C HIS A 76 -47.98 2.82 43.44
N ALA A 77 -48.36 1.98 42.47
CA ALA A 77 -49.63 2.09 41.74
C ALA A 77 -50.86 1.54 42.49
N ALA A 78 -50.77 1.34 43.81
CA ALA A 78 -51.84 0.76 44.61
C ALA A 78 -53.12 1.64 44.55
N GLY A 79 -54.24 1.04 44.13
CA GLY A 79 -55.54 1.71 44.07
C GLY A 79 -55.94 2.33 42.73
N GLU A 80 -55.06 2.31 41.71
CA GLU A 80 -55.35 2.84 40.37
C GLU A 80 -55.19 1.74 39.29
N PRO A 81 -56.23 0.90 39.05
CA PRO A 81 -56.11 -0.28 38.17
C PRO A 81 -55.79 0.06 36.72
N ASP A 82 -56.36 1.14 36.18
CA ASP A 82 -56.10 1.58 34.80
C ASP A 82 -54.64 2.04 34.62
N ARG A 83 -54.11 2.77 35.61
CA ARG A 83 -52.70 3.20 35.62
C ARG A 83 -51.76 2.02 35.76
N SER A 84 -52.07 1.07 36.64
CA SER A 84 -51.29 -0.15 36.80
C SER A 84 -51.20 -0.94 35.48
N THR A 85 -52.32 -1.06 34.77
CA THR A 85 -52.39 -1.74 33.46
C THR A 85 -51.52 -1.04 32.42
N ALA A 86 -51.64 0.28 32.27
CA ALA A 86 -50.82 1.06 31.34
C ALA A 86 -49.31 0.98 31.66
N LEU A 87 -48.94 0.97 32.95
CA LEU A 87 -47.54 0.83 33.37
C LEU A 87 -47.01 -0.59 33.10
N MET A 88 -47.82 -1.63 33.27
CA MET A 88 -47.43 -3.00 32.89
C MET A 88 -47.18 -3.12 31.39
N GLU A 89 -48.04 -2.54 30.55
CA GLU A 89 -47.85 -2.52 29.10
C GLU A 89 -46.54 -1.80 28.71
N LEU A 90 -46.26 -0.64 29.32
CA LEU A 90 -45.01 0.08 29.10
C LEU A 90 -43.79 -0.71 29.56
N HIS A 91 -43.88 -1.38 30.72
CA HIS A 91 -42.82 -2.25 31.23
C HIS A 91 -42.55 -3.43 30.28
N GLU A 92 -43.58 -4.09 29.76
CA GLU A 92 -43.43 -5.15 28.77
C GLU A 92 -42.77 -4.66 27.47
N VAL A 93 -43.14 -3.47 26.99
CA VAL A 93 -42.51 -2.88 25.81
C VAL A 93 -41.04 -2.60 26.10
N ALA A 94 -40.71 -2.00 27.24
CA ALA A 94 -39.32 -1.73 27.63
C ALA A 94 -38.48 -3.02 27.72
N LEU A 95 -39.02 -4.07 28.34
CA LEU A 95 -38.40 -5.41 28.41
C LEU A 95 -38.10 -6.00 27.03
N LYS A 96 -38.96 -5.75 26.04
CA LYS A 96 -38.76 -6.24 24.66
C LYS A 96 -37.77 -5.37 23.89
N MET A 97 -37.79 -4.06 24.11
CA MET A 97 -37.01 -3.10 23.32
C MET A 97 -35.53 -3.05 23.72
N GLU A 98 -35.20 -3.15 25.01
CA GLU A 98 -33.81 -3.20 25.48
C GLU A 98 -32.98 -4.29 24.75
N PRO A 99 -33.38 -5.58 24.75
CA PRO A 99 -32.58 -6.64 24.13
C PRO A 99 -32.54 -6.51 22.60
N LEU A 100 -33.56 -5.91 21.98
CA LEU A 100 -33.54 -5.62 20.54
C LEU A 100 -32.45 -4.59 20.20
N PHE A 101 -32.33 -3.53 20.98
CA PHE A 101 -31.29 -2.52 20.83
C PHE A 101 -29.90 -3.08 21.16
N ARG A 102 -29.78 -3.91 22.20
CA ARG A 102 -28.54 -4.63 22.55
C ARG A 102 -28.05 -5.52 21.40
N LYS A 103 -28.94 -6.34 20.83
CA LYS A 103 -28.63 -7.19 19.67
C LYS A 103 -28.24 -6.36 18.44
N ARG A 104 -28.90 -5.22 18.21
CA ARG A 104 -28.55 -4.30 17.11
C ARG A 104 -27.16 -3.69 17.31
N ALA A 105 -26.87 -3.18 18.50
CA ALA A 105 -25.56 -2.63 18.86
C ALA A 105 -24.44 -3.65 18.64
N GLN A 106 -24.62 -4.90 19.11
CA GLN A 106 -23.65 -5.97 18.92
C GLN A 106 -23.38 -6.27 17.43
N ARG A 107 -24.42 -6.34 16.59
CA ARG A 107 -24.24 -6.56 15.14
C ARG A 107 -23.52 -5.40 14.46
N VAL A 108 -23.85 -4.16 14.84
CA VAL A 108 -23.19 -2.96 14.31
C VAL A 108 -21.73 -2.94 14.73
N ASP A 109 -21.42 -3.28 15.98
CA ASP A 109 -20.05 -3.31 16.50
C ASP A 109 -19.18 -4.35 15.78
N VAL A 110 -19.68 -5.57 15.60
CA VAL A 110 -19.00 -6.62 14.80
C VAL A 110 -18.73 -6.13 13.38
N ARG A 111 -19.72 -5.47 12.75
CA ARG A 111 -19.55 -4.94 11.40
C ARG A 111 -18.53 -3.81 11.35
N LEU A 112 -18.56 -2.91 12.33
CA LEU A 112 -17.62 -1.80 12.46
C LEU A 112 -16.18 -2.31 12.61
N ALA A 113 -15.95 -3.31 13.45
CA ALA A 113 -14.65 -3.95 13.62
C ALA A 113 -14.14 -4.55 12.30
N ALA A 114 -15.00 -5.28 11.58
CA ALA A 114 -14.64 -5.86 10.28
C ALA A 114 -14.30 -4.81 9.22
N VAL A 115 -15.02 -3.70 9.16
CA VAL A 115 -14.74 -2.61 8.21
C VAL A 115 -13.43 -1.90 8.58
N ARG A 116 -13.18 -1.65 9.88
CA ARG A 116 -11.91 -1.07 10.35
C ARG A 116 -10.71 -1.94 10.01
N ALA A 117 -10.83 -3.26 10.16
CA ALA A 117 -9.78 -4.20 9.76
C ALA A 117 -9.47 -4.09 8.26
N ARG A 118 -10.50 -4.03 7.40
CA ARG A 118 -10.33 -3.82 5.95
C ARG A 118 -9.67 -2.48 5.61
N CYS A 119 -10.01 -1.41 6.34
CA CYS A 119 -9.32 -0.12 6.17
C CYS A 119 -7.83 -0.24 6.51
N ALA A 120 -7.49 -0.95 7.58
CA ALA A 120 -6.10 -1.17 7.99
C ALA A 120 -5.31 -1.99 6.94
N GLU A 121 -5.94 -3.03 6.38
CA GLU A 121 -5.37 -3.83 5.28
C GLU A 121 -5.09 -2.95 4.05
N ILE A 122 -6.06 -2.15 3.60
CA ILE A 122 -5.87 -1.24 2.45
C ILE A 122 -4.77 -0.22 2.72
N ASN A 123 -4.70 0.33 3.94
CA ASN A 123 -3.62 1.24 4.31
C ASN A 123 -2.25 0.56 4.27
N SER A 124 -2.17 -0.72 4.66
CA SER A 124 -0.95 -1.51 4.53
C SER A 124 -0.56 -1.72 3.07
N SER A 125 -1.52 -2.11 2.22
CA SER A 125 -1.30 -2.26 0.77
C SER A 125 -0.85 -0.96 0.11
N LEU A 126 -1.47 0.18 0.46
CA LEU A 126 -1.07 1.50 -0.06
C LEU A 126 0.37 1.86 0.32
N ARG A 127 0.79 1.62 1.57
CA ARG A 127 2.19 1.79 1.99
C ARG A 127 3.13 0.86 1.24
N GLY A 128 2.71 -0.38 0.98
CA GLY A 128 3.47 -1.34 0.19
C GLY A 128 3.68 -0.88 -1.26
N LEU A 129 2.61 -0.39 -1.90
CA LEU A 129 2.66 0.15 -3.26
C LEU A 129 3.57 1.38 -3.36
N GLU A 130 3.49 2.29 -2.39
CA GLU A 130 4.36 3.47 -2.34
C GLU A 130 5.84 3.07 -2.23
N LYS A 131 6.17 2.10 -1.36
CA LYS A 131 7.53 1.56 -1.26
C LYS A 131 7.99 0.96 -2.59
N SER A 132 7.13 0.20 -3.26
CA SER A 132 7.45 -0.39 -4.58
C SER A 132 7.67 0.69 -5.65
N LYS A 133 6.89 1.77 -5.63
CA LYS A 133 7.06 2.92 -6.52
C LYS A 133 8.38 3.63 -6.28
N ILE A 134 8.76 3.89 -5.04
CA ILE A 134 10.04 4.51 -4.69
C ILE A 134 11.22 3.63 -5.17
N LYS A 135 11.11 2.30 -4.99
CA LYS A 135 12.14 1.37 -5.49
C LYS A 135 12.24 1.41 -7.01
N LEU A 136 11.13 1.34 -7.74
CA LEU A 136 11.13 1.37 -9.21
C LEU A 136 11.65 2.69 -9.77
N THR A 137 11.30 3.82 -9.16
CA THR A 137 11.81 5.13 -9.57
C THR A 137 13.32 5.25 -9.36
N SER A 138 13.84 4.75 -8.23
CA SER A 138 15.28 4.66 -7.98
C SER A 138 15.97 3.72 -8.98
N SER A 139 15.39 2.54 -9.27
CA SER A 139 15.93 1.62 -10.27
C SER A 139 15.95 2.23 -11.68
N ARG A 140 14.90 2.97 -12.06
CA ARG A 140 14.85 3.71 -13.34
C ARG A 140 15.97 4.76 -13.42
N MET A 141 16.24 5.47 -12.33
CA MET A 141 17.31 6.49 -12.26
C MET A 141 18.68 5.86 -12.47
N ILE A 142 18.99 4.78 -11.75
CA ILE A 142 20.26 4.04 -11.87
C ILE A 142 20.41 3.45 -13.28
N ALA A 143 19.33 2.93 -13.88
CA ALA A 143 19.37 2.42 -15.24
C ALA A 143 19.72 3.53 -16.25
N LYS A 144 19.13 4.71 -16.11
CA LYS A 144 19.46 5.89 -16.95
C LYS A 144 20.90 6.35 -16.76
N GLU A 145 21.41 6.37 -15.52
CA GLU A 145 22.81 6.69 -15.22
C GLU A 145 23.76 5.70 -15.89
N ARG A 146 23.50 4.39 -15.80
CA ARG A 146 24.30 3.35 -16.47
C ARG A 146 24.27 3.48 -17.99
N GLU A 147 23.12 3.78 -18.57
CA GLU A 147 23.01 4.03 -20.01
C GLU A 147 23.82 5.26 -20.43
N SER A 148 23.74 6.35 -19.66
CA SER A 148 24.53 7.56 -19.90
C SER A 148 26.03 7.31 -19.79
N LEU A 149 26.48 6.56 -18.77
CA LEU A 149 27.89 6.18 -18.61
C LEU A 149 28.36 5.28 -19.76
N SER A 150 27.54 4.31 -20.16
CA SER A 150 27.84 3.43 -21.29
C SER A 150 27.95 4.22 -22.60
N ARG A 151 27.07 5.21 -22.81
CA ARG A 151 27.12 6.12 -23.96
C ARG A 151 28.39 6.97 -23.94
N ALA A 152 28.74 7.59 -22.82
CA ALA A 152 29.96 8.39 -22.69
C ALA A 152 31.24 7.56 -22.92
N ILE A 153 31.30 6.32 -22.39
CA ILE A 153 32.42 5.40 -22.66
C ILE A 153 32.47 5.03 -24.15
N GLY A 154 31.32 4.80 -24.78
CA GLY A 154 31.21 4.55 -26.22
C GLY A 154 31.72 5.72 -27.07
N GLU A 155 31.34 6.95 -26.71
CA GLU A 155 31.82 8.18 -27.36
C GLU A 155 33.33 8.37 -27.18
N LEU A 156 33.86 8.17 -25.97
CA LEU A 156 35.30 8.20 -25.69
C LEU A 156 36.09 7.11 -26.42
N SER A 157 35.47 5.97 -26.70
CA SER A 157 36.07 4.88 -27.48
C SER A 157 35.89 5.06 -28.99
N GLY A 158 35.07 6.02 -29.42
CA GLY A 158 34.56 6.20 -30.79
C GLY A 158 35.03 7.47 -31.49
N THR A 159 36.07 8.16 -31.03
CA THR A 159 36.77 9.21 -31.80
C THR A 159 37.96 8.66 -32.60
N PRO A 160 37.76 8.22 -33.87
CA PRO A 160 38.82 8.18 -34.86
C PRO A 160 38.71 9.44 -35.74
N ASP A 161 39.19 10.58 -35.25
CA ASP A 161 39.80 11.60 -36.12
C ASP A 161 40.45 12.70 -35.27
N ALA A 162 41.67 12.41 -34.84
CA ALA A 162 42.72 13.41 -34.83
C ALA A 162 43.98 12.70 -35.27
N VAL A 163 44.48 13.07 -36.45
CA VAL A 163 45.87 12.86 -36.81
C VAL A 163 46.71 13.59 -35.77
N ALA A 164 47.08 12.87 -34.71
CA ALA A 164 48.13 13.24 -33.79
C ALA A 164 48.91 11.96 -33.52
N VAL A 165 50.13 11.92 -34.06
CA VAL A 165 51.17 11.01 -33.63
C VAL A 165 51.37 11.23 -32.14
N ALA A 166 50.71 10.42 -31.31
CA ALA A 166 50.95 10.32 -29.89
C ALA A 166 51.02 8.84 -29.58
N ASN A 167 52.25 8.36 -29.35
CA ASN A 167 52.49 7.05 -28.76
C ASN A 167 51.57 6.94 -27.52
N PRO A 168 50.71 5.91 -27.43
CA PRO A 168 49.91 5.71 -26.25
C PRO A 168 50.86 5.46 -25.08
N ASP A 169 50.87 6.38 -24.11
CA ASP A 169 51.67 6.24 -22.90
C ASP A 169 51.33 4.90 -22.24
N PRO A 170 52.28 3.94 -22.19
CA PRO A 170 52.03 2.61 -21.64
C PRO A 170 51.64 2.65 -20.15
N GLY A 171 51.93 3.74 -19.43
CA GLY A 171 51.51 3.94 -18.04
C GLY A 171 49.99 4.06 -17.89
N LEU A 172 49.32 4.76 -18.80
CA LEU A 172 47.88 5.03 -18.71
C LEU A 172 47.03 3.76 -18.80
N ARG A 173 47.48 2.75 -19.56
CA ARG A 173 46.80 1.44 -19.62
C ARG A 173 46.93 0.67 -18.31
N SER A 174 48.09 0.74 -17.67
CA SER A 174 48.30 0.15 -16.33
C SER A 174 47.39 0.84 -15.32
N ASP A 175 47.38 2.17 -15.31
CA ASP A 175 46.59 2.96 -14.35
C ASP A 175 45.08 2.72 -14.50
N LEU A 176 44.58 2.58 -15.74
CA LEU A 176 43.17 2.23 -16.00
C LEU A 176 42.82 0.80 -15.59
N GLN A 177 43.77 -0.12 -15.69
CA GLN A 177 43.59 -1.51 -15.25
C GLN A 177 43.58 -1.59 -13.73
N ASP A 178 44.44 -0.81 -13.05
CA ASP A 178 44.47 -0.69 -11.60
C ASP A 178 43.20 0.00 -11.07
N ALA A 179 42.70 1.04 -11.74
CA ALA A 179 41.43 1.68 -11.41
C ALA A 179 40.24 0.71 -11.55
N ARG A 180 40.24 -0.15 -12.58
CA ARG A 180 39.21 -1.20 -12.73
C ARG A 180 39.27 -2.24 -11.62
N HIS A 181 40.47 -2.68 -11.23
CA HIS A 181 40.62 -3.59 -10.10
C HIS A 181 40.17 -2.96 -8.78
N ALA A 182 40.48 -1.69 -8.54
CA ALA A 182 40.03 -0.97 -7.36
C ALA A 182 38.50 -0.85 -7.26
N ILE A 183 37.82 -0.63 -8.40
CA ILE A 183 36.34 -0.60 -8.45
C ILE A 183 35.76 -1.97 -8.11
N ILE A 184 36.27 -3.05 -8.71
CA ILE A 184 35.81 -4.42 -8.41
C ILE A 184 36.02 -4.76 -6.92
N LEU A 185 37.14 -4.32 -6.33
CA LEU A 185 37.45 -4.57 -4.93
C LEU A 185 36.54 -3.74 -3.99
N ALA A 186 36.21 -2.50 -4.36
CA ALA A 186 35.26 -1.68 -3.64
C ALA A 186 33.82 -2.23 -3.72
N GLU A 187 33.40 -2.74 -4.87
CA GLU A 187 32.11 -3.42 -5.04
C GLU A 187 32.04 -4.70 -4.19
N ALA A 188 33.09 -5.53 -4.21
CA ALA A 188 33.16 -6.73 -3.37
C ALA A 188 33.11 -6.41 -1.86
N LEU A 189 33.73 -5.31 -1.41
CA LEU A 189 33.65 -4.85 -0.02
C LEU A 189 32.26 -4.32 0.36
N LEU A 190 31.55 -3.69 -0.58
CA LEU A 190 30.17 -3.25 -0.36
C LEU A 190 29.19 -4.43 -0.31
N GLU A 191 29.41 -5.47 -1.11
CA GLU A 191 28.64 -6.73 -1.06
C GLU A 191 28.87 -7.46 0.27
N ALA A 192 30.14 -7.62 0.69
CA ALA A 192 30.49 -8.29 1.94
C ALA A 192 30.05 -7.53 3.22
N LYS A 193 29.90 -6.20 3.15
CA LYS A 193 29.31 -5.39 4.25
C LYS A 193 27.80 -5.51 4.35
N ARG A 194 27.11 -5.96 3.30
CA ARG A 194 25.64 -6.16 3.29
C ARG A 194 25.22 -7.53 3.81
N GLU A 195 26.15 -8.49 3.92
CA GLU A 195 25.93 -9.85 4.41
C GLU A 195 26.23 -10.04 5.92
N LYS A 196 26.46 -8.95 6.67
CA LYS A 196 26.50 -8.93 8.14
C LYS A 196 25.40 -8.02 8.68
#